data_AF-A0A7H1QDP2-F1
#
_entry.id   AF-A0A7H1QDP2-F1
#
_cell.length_a   1.000
_cell.length_b   1.000
_cell.length_c   1.000
_cell.angle_alpha   90.00
_cell.angle_beta   90.00
_cell.angle_gamma   90.00
#
_symmetry.space_group_name_H-M   'P 1'
#
loop_
_entity.id
_entity.type
_entity.pdbx_description
1 polymer ?
#
loop_
_entity_poly.entity_id
_entity_poly.type
_entity_poly.pdbx_seq_one_letter_code
_entity_poly.pdbx_strand_id
1 'polypeptide(L)'
;MQSHNQARANAARRRQAETGETYAAALAAIRLDRANETDDAAQAANPPVDRGPDYFHDEPVPEVLTELVRYHSNRIAKYLHYAMDEGRWRSDFAEWQAMTLYKLTDAAAHLHLMIGTITAYLRDEGVGRYFLRRYLQVNEDHQVEAYITPRVEEHLAGLNGQPAPEHSLVWHSVGSDIASRSGWSHPERHEALEAALHALYGNYPEDGEAFDHLPPALRERVLALMPLLKDQEHCGAAD
;
A
#
# COMPACT_ATOMS: atom_id res chain seq x y z
N MET A 1 -2.26 34.97 24.18
CA MET A 1 -3.32 34.06 24.69
C MET A 1 -4.50 34.89 25.19
N GLN A 2 -5.38 35.36 24.30
CA GLN A 2 -6.66 35.94 24.73
C GLN A 2 -7.59 34.78 25.10
N SER A 3 -8.02 34.78 26.36
CA SER A 3 -8.75 33.68 26.99
C SER A 3 -10.08 33.41 26.27
N HIS A 4 -10.36 32.15 25.92
CA HIS A 4 -11.66 31.71 25.36
C HIS A 4 -12.87 32.22 26.16
N ASN A 5 -12.70 32.56 27.44
CA ASN A 5 -13.75 33.14 28.27
C ASN A 5 -14.08 34.60 27.90
N GLN A 6 -13.11 35.39 27.42
CA GLN A 6 -13.34 36.75 26.95
C GLN A 6 -14.12 36.77 25.62
N ALA A 7 -13.80 35.84 24.71
CA ALA A 7 -14.55 35.69 23.46
C ALA A 7 -16.03 35.31 23.71
N ARG A 8 -16.29 34.45 24.69
CA ARG A 8 -17.65 34.05 25.12
C ARG A 8 -18.45 35.22 25.69
N ALA A 9 -17.84 36.00 26.58
CA ALA A 9 -18.48 37.17 27.16
C ALA A 9 -18.83 38.22 26.09
N ASN A 10 -17.96 38.41 25.09
CA ASN A 10 -18.20 39.34 24.00
C ASN A 10 -19.27 38.85 23.02
N ALA A 11 -19.36 37.54 22.75
CA ALA A 11 -20.43 36.96 21.95
C ALA A 11 -21.80 37.08 22.65
N ALA A 12 -21.86 36.81 23.96
CA ALA A 12 -23.10 36.96 24.74
C ALA A 12 -23.58 38.42 24.81
N ARG A 13 -22.66 39.40 24.95
CA ARG A 13 -23.00 40.83 24.92
C ARG A 13 -23.55 41.28 23.56
N ARG A 14 -23.01 40.77 22.45
CA ARG A 14 -23.53 41.07 21.10
C ARG A 14 -24.96 40.55 20.92
N ARG A 15 -25.19 39.29 21.28
CA ARG A 15 -26.53 38.66 21.20
C ARG A 15 -27.55 39.37 22.10
N GLN A 16 -27.15 39.78 23.30
CA GLN A 16 -27.99 40.59 24.19
C GLN A 16 -28.41 41.92 23.54
N ALA A 17 -27.49 42.61 22.88
CA ALA A 17 -27.78 43.88 22.21
C ALA A 17 -28.71 43.70 21.00
N GLU A 18 -28.61 42.57 20.30
CA GLU A 18 -29.39 42.26 19.09
C GLU A 18 -30.79 41.73 19.39
N THR A 19 -30.95 40.94 20.45
CA THR A 19 -32.21 40.23 20.77
C THR A 19 -32.99 40.83 21.93
N GLY A 20 -32.37 41.70 22.73
CA GLY A 20 -32.97 42.26 23.94
C GLY A 20 -33.09 41.25 25.11
N GLU A 21 -32.57 40.03 24.94
CA GLU A 21 -32.60 38.99 25.96
C GLU A 21 -31.68 39.31 27.15
N THR A 22 -31.97 38.72 28.32
CA THR A 22 -31.06 38.84 29.47
C THR A 22 -29.72 38.19 29.17
N TYR A 23 -28.62 38.75 29.69
CA TYR A 23 -27.27 38.21 29.48
C TYR A 23 -27.15 36.71 29.85
N ALA A 24 -27.87 36.26 30.88
CA ALA A 24 -27.91 34.86 31.28
C ALA A 24 -28.58 33.95 30.23
N ALA A 25 -29.67 34.42 29.61
CA ALA A 25 -30.35 33.72 28.52
C ALA A 25 -29.47 33.66 27.26
N ALA A 26 -28.83 34.77 26.89
CA ALA A 26 -27.90 34.82 25.76
C ALA A 26 -26.70 33.87 25.96
N LEU A 27 -26.17 33.76 27.18
CA LEU A 27 -25.07 32.84 27.49
C LEU A 27 -25.53 31.36 27.48
N ALA A 28 -26.75 31.08 27.93
CA ALA A 28 -27.35 29.75 27.86
C ALA A 28 -27.61 29.32 26.42
N ALA A 29 -28.11 30.22 25.57
CA ALA A 29 -28.30 29.98 24.14
C ALA A 29 -26.98 29.67 23.44
N ILE A 30 -25.92 30.43 23.69
CA ILE A 30 -24.58 30.14 23.12
C ILE A 30 -24.02 28.79 23.58
N ARG A 31 -24.34 28.35 24.81
CA ARG A 31 -23.95 27.02 25.30
C ARG A 31 -24.75 25.92 24.62
N LEU A 32 -26.04 26.14 24.39
CA LEU A 32 -26.94 25.20 23.72
C LEU A 32 -26.61 25.08 22.24
N ASP A 33 -26.41 26.20 21.54
CA ASP A 33 -25.98 26.22 20.13
C ASP A 33 -24.67 25.45 19.96
N ARG A 34 -23.73 25.59 20.89
CA ARG A 34 -22.47 24.83 20.85
C ARG A 34 -22.66 23.35 21.18
N ALA A 35 -23.53 23.01 22.12
CA ALA A 35 -23.85 21.61 22.41
C ALA A 35 -24.48 20.96 21.17
N ASN A 36 -25.37 21.68 20.48
CA ASN A 36 -25.99 21.24 19.24
C ASN A 36 -24.97 21.18 18.08
N GLU A 37 -24.03 22.12 17.95
CA GLU A 37 -22.92 22.02 16.97
C GLU A 37 -21.99 20.82 17.28
N THR A 38 -21.86 20.45 18.55
CA THR A 38 -21.06 19.28 18.97
C THR A 38 -21.82 17.99 18.69
N ASP A 39 -23.16 17.99 18.85
CA ASP A 39 -24.03 16.87 18.52
C ASP A 39 -24.20 16.71 17.00
N ASP A 40 -24.31 17.79 16.21
CA ASP A 40 -24.32 17.74 14.75
C ASP A 40 -22.97 17.26 14.19
N ALA A 41 -21.85 17.65 14.83
CA ALA A 41 -20.54 17.09 14.54
C ALA A 41 -20.40 15.62 14.98
N ALA A 42 -21.06 15.21 16.07
CA ALA A 42 -21.09 13.82 16.53
C ALA A 42 -22.03 12.93 15.69
N GLN A 43 -23.09 13.50 15.12
CA GLN A 43 -24.10 12.81 14.32
C GLN A 43 -23.68 12.75 12.83
N ALA A 44 -22.92 13.73 12.35
CA ALA A 44 -22.10 13.61 11.13
C ALA A 44 -20.89 12.68 11.32
N ALA A 45 -20.52 12.37 12.57
CA ALA A 45 -19.47 11.42 12.96
C ALA A 45 -20.01 10.04 13.35
N ASN A 46 -21.22 9.67 12.92
CA ASN A 46 -21.51 8.25 12.67
C ASN A 46 -21.05 7.94 11.24
N PRO A 47 -19.78 7.54 11.03
CA PRO A 47 -19.39 7.00 9.73
C PRO A 47 -20.32 5.83 9.39
N PRO A 48 -20.61 5.60 8.09
CA PRO A 48 -21.21 4.33 7.69
C PRO A 48 -20.38 3.22 8.34
N VAL A 49 -21.05 2.30 9.03
CA VAL A 49 -20.48 1.19 9.83
C VAL A 49 -19.06 0.88 9.37
N ASP A 50 -18.07 1.26 10.17
CA ASP A 50 -16.64 1.16 9.86
C ASP A 50 -16.37 -0.28 9.40
N ARG A 51 -16.23 -0.49 8.08
CA ARG A 51 -16.12 -1.83 7.51
C ARG A 51 -14.79 -2.41 7.97
N GLY A 52 -14.86 -3.30 8.96
CA GLY A 52 -13.71 -3.98 9.52
C GLY A 52 -13.11 -5.02 8.59
N PRO A 53 -11.98 -5.64 9.00
CA PRO A 53 -11.34 -6.73 8.26
C PRO A 53 -12.31 -7.86 7.91
N ASP A 54 -13.34 -8.06 8.75
CA ASP A 54 -14.40 -9.04 8.55
C ASP A 54 -15.25 -8.80 7.30
N TYR A 55 -15.15 -7.61 6.68
CA TYR A 55 -15.92 -7.26 5.50
C TYR A 55 -15.46 -7.99 4.22
N PHE A 56 -14.17 -8.34 4.11
CA PHE A 56 -13.59 -8.97 2.91
C PHE A 56 -13.17 -10.43 3.12
N HIS A 57 -13.53 -11.07 4.24
CA HIS A 57 -13.01 -12.41 4.56
C HIS A 57 -13.38 -13.50 3.56
N ASP A 58 -14.52 -13.36 2.87
CA ASP A 58 -15.01 -14.34 1.91
C ASP A 58 -14.78 -13.94 0.44
N GLU A 59 -14.21 -12.75 0.20
CA GLU A 59 -13.96 -12.25 -1.16
C GLU A 59 -12.55 -12.65 -1.65
N PRO A 60 -12.41 -13.15 -2.89
CA PRO A 60 -11.09 -13.42 -3.45
C PRO A 60 -10.32 -12.11 -3.62
N VAL A 61 -9.02 -12.14 -3.37
CA VAL A 61 -8.15 -10.99 -3.62
C VAL A 61 -8.22 -10.60 -5.10
N PRO A 62 -8.52 -9.34 -5.44
CA PRO A 62 -8.54 -8.88 -6.82
C PRO A 62 -7.17 -9.12 -7.50
N GLU A 63 -7.17 -9.85 -8.62
CA GLU A 63 -5.95 -10.20 -9.36
C GLU A 63 -5.10 -8.97 -9.71
N VAL A 64 -5.77 -7.85 -10.02
CA VAL A 64 -5.14 -6.57 -10.32
C VAL A 64 -4.27 -6.03 -9.16
N LEU A 65 -4.66 -6.27 -7.90
CA LEU A 65 -3.86 -5.89 -6.74
C LEU A 65 -2.65 -6.81 -6.56
N THR A 66 -2.78 -8.10 -6.89
CA THR A 66 -1.66 -9.03 -6.91
C THR A 66 -0.64 -8.65 -7.98
N GLU A 67 -1.11 -8.29 -9.18
CA GLU A 67 -0.23 -7.84 -10.27
C GLU A 67 0.42 -6.48 -9.99
N LEU A 68 -0.30 -5.57 -9.31
CA LEU A 68 0.27 -4.33 -8.77
C LEU A 68 1.46 -4.63 -7.85
N VAL A 69 1.27 -5.50 -6.85
CA VAL A 69 2.34 -5.88 -5.91
C VAL A 69 3.50 -6.54 -6.64
N ARG A 70 3.22 -7.45 -7.58
CA ARG A 70 4.24 -8.12 -8.38
C ARG A 70 5.06 -7.12 -9.20
N TYR A 71 4.40 -6.20 -9.90
CA TYR A 71 5.06 -5.20 -10.74
C TYR A 71 6.02 -4.33 -9.94
N HIS A 72 5.54 -3.74 -8.84
CA HIS A 72 6.36 -2.86 -8.02
C HIS A 72 7.47 -3.62 -7.28
N SER A 73 7.20 -4.82 -6.78
CA SER A 73 8.23 -5.69 -6.17
C SER A 73 9.38 -5.97 -7.15
N ASN A 74 9.07 -6.30 -8.40
CA ASN A 74 10.08 -6.53 -9.44
C ASN A 74 10.89 -5.26 -9.76
N ARG A 75 10.25 -4.09 -9.80
CA ARG A 75 10.94 -2.81 -10.00
C ARG A 75 11.86 -2.50 -8.83
N ILE A 76 11.38 -2.62 -7.60
CA ILE A 76 12.14 -2.40 -6.37
C ILE A 76 13.36 -3.32 -6.34
N ALA A 77 13.17 -4.63 -6.54
CA ALA A 77 14.26 -5.60 -6.55
C ALA A 77 15.31 -5.26 -7.61
N LYS A 78 14.88 -4.87 -8.82
CA LYS A 78 15.78 -4.40 -9.88
C LYS A 78 16.63 -3.21 -9.45
N TYR A 79 16.02 -2.19 -8.83
CA TYR A 79 16.75 -1.01 -8.36
C TYR A 79 17.70 -1.33 -7.21
N LEU A 80 17.30 -2.18 -6.26
CA LEU A 80 18.17 -2.65 -5.18
C LEU A 80 19.36 -3.45 -5.73
N HIS A 81 19.13 -4.31 -6.73
CA HIS A 81 20.20 -5.04 -7.39
C HIS A 81 21.20 -4.10 -8.07
N TYR A 82 20.70 -3.10 -8.80
CA TYR A 82 21.57 -2.07 -9.38
C TYR A 82 22.37 -1.33 -8.31
N ALA A 83 21.76 -0.92 -7.21
CA ALA A 83 22.46 -0.25 -6.11
C ALA A 83 23.60 -1.11 -5.52
N MET A 84 23.39 -2.42 -5.39
CA MET A 84 24.45 -3.35 -4.95
C MET A 84 25.58 -3.47 -5.99
N ASP A 85 25.21 -3.53 -7.27
CA ASP A 85 26.18 -3.71 -8.37
C ASP A 85 26.97 -2.43 -8.70
N GLU A 86 26.46 -1.23 -8.38
CA GLU A 86 27.22 0.03 -8.56
C GLU A 86 28.59 -0.03 -7.86
N GLY A 87 28.67 -0.71 -6.71
CA GLY A 87 29.92 -0.87 -5.94
C GLY A 87 30.92 -1.86 -6.55
N ARG A 88 30.51 -2.69 -7.52
CA ARG A 88 31.38 -3.67 -8.17
C ARG A 88 32.21 -3.09 -9.30
N TRP A 89 31.71 -2.05 -9.96
CA TRP A 89 32.27 -1.56 -11.22
C TRP A 89 32.78 -0.11 -11.16
N ARG A 90 32.52 0.61 -10.07
CA ARG A 90 32.94 2.02 -9.92
C ARG A 90 34.18 2.17 -9.08
N SER A 91 35.09 3.02 -9.54
CA SER A 91 36.29 3.42 -8.82
C SER A 91 36.19 4.80 -8.16
N ASP A 92 35.16 5.60 -8.50
CA ASP A 92 34.91 6.91 -7.90
C ASP A 92 33.79 6.85 -6.86
N PHE A 93 34.10 7.33 -5.65
CA PHE A 93 33.17 7.34 -4.52
C PHE A 93 32.03 8.33 -4.72
N ALA A 94 32.29 9.50 -5.32
CA ALA A 94 31.27 10.51 -5.52
C ALA A 94 30.21 10.04 -6.52
N GLU A 95 30.66 9.44 -7.63
CA GLU A 95 29.77 8.84 -8.62
C GLU A 95 29.01 7.63 -8.05
N TRP A 96 29.69 6.76 -7.29
CA TRP A 96 29.04 5.64 -6.60
C TRP A 96 27.93 6.12 -5.66
N GLN A 97 28.19 7.16 -4.86
CA GLN A 97 27.22 7.73 -3.93
C GLN A 97 25.99 8.24 -4.68
N ALA A 98 26.19 9.06 -5.71
CA ALA A 98 25.10 9.65 -6.48
C ALA A 98 24.22 8.54 -7.11
N MET A 99 24.84 7.58 -7.79
CA MET A 99 24.12 6.52 -8.47
C MET A 99 23.38 5.59 -7.51
N THR A 100 24.04 5.17 -6.43
CA THR A 100 23.42 4.34 -5.40
C THR A 100 22.20 5.04 -4.80
N LEU A 101 22.33 6.31 -4.42
CA LEU A 101 21.22 7.07 -3.86
C LEU A 101 20.07 7.24 -4.86
N TYR A 102 20.34 7.51 -6.14
CA TYR A 102 19.28 7.57 -7.16
C TYR A 102 18.50 6.25 -7.27
N LYS A 103 19.19 5.10 -7.28
CA LYS A 103 18.52 3.79 -7.33
C LYS A 103 17.70 3.51 -6.08
N LEU A 104 18.22 3.86 -4.90
CA LEU A 104 17.49 3.70 -3.64
C LEU A 104 16.26 4.62 -3.58
N THR A 105 16.35 5.84 -4.09
CA THR A 105 15.19 6.75 -4.17
C THR A 105 14.16 6.27 -5.20
N ASP A 106 14.58 5.70 -6.33
CA ASP A 106 13.67 5.08 -7.30
C ASP A 106 12.93 3.88 -6.66
N ALA A 107 13.65 3.02 -5.92
CA ALA A 107 13.05 1.92 -5.18
C ALA A 107 12.03 2.41 -4.14
N ALA A 108 12.38 3.43 -3.36
CA ALA A 108 11.49 4.04 -2.38
C ALA A 108 10.24 4.65 -3.04
N ALA A 109 10.40 5.32 -4.19
CA ALA A 109 9.27 5.88 -4.94
C ALA A 109 8.30 4.79 -5.41
N HIS A 110 8.80 3.66 -5.90
CA HIS A 110 7.96 2.51 -6.26
C HIS A 110 7.25 1.90 -5.06
N LEU A 111 7.91 1.82 -3.89
CA LEU A 111 7.31 1.32 -2.65
C LEU A 111 6.18 2.24 -2.18
N HIS A 112 6.43 3.55 -2.12
CA HIS A 112 5.41 4.54 -1.73
C HIS A 112 4.23 4.54 -2.69
N LEU A 113 4.48 4.46 -4.00
CA LEU A 113 3.42 4.40 -5.01
C LEU A 113 2.57 3.12 -4.86
N MET A 114 3.19 1.96 -4.61
CA MET A 114 2.49 0.69 -4.37
C MET A 114 1.60 0.78 -3.12
N ILE A 115 2.17 1.20 -1.98
CA ILE A 115 1.45 1.35 -0.71
C ILE A 115 0.29 2.35 -0.86
N GLY A 116 0.57 3.50 -1.47
CA GLY A 116 -0.43 4.54 -1.69
C GLY A 116 -1.58 4.06 -2.58
N THR A 117 -1.27 3.34 -3.67
CA THR A 117 -2.29 2.81 -4.59
C THR A 117 -3.20 1.80 -3.89
N ILE A 118 -2.64 0.87 -3.11
CA ILE A 118 -3.44 -0.08 -2.32
C ILE A 118 -4.28 0.65 -1.27
N THR A 119 -3.71 1.64 -0.59
CA THR A 119 -4.42 2.44 0.42
C THR A 119 -5.60 3.19 -0.20
N ALA A 120 -5.39 3.83 -1.36
CA ALA A 120 -6.42 4.55 -2.09
C ALA A 120 -7.51 3.59 -2.59
N TYR A 121 -7.14 2.41 -3.11
CA TYR A 121 -8.10 1.36 -3.48
C TYR A 121 -8.97 0.95 -2.28
N LEU A 122 -8.36 0.62 -1.14
CA LEU A 122 -9.09 0.22 0.07
C LEU A 122 -10.01 1.33 0.58
N ARG A 123 -9.58 2.59 0.49
CA ARG A 123 -10.41 3.75 0.83
C ARG A 123 -11.65 3.82 -0.07
N ASP A 124 -11.47 3.63 -1.37
CA ASP A 124 -12.55 3.68 -2.37
C ASP A 124 -13.55 2.51 -2.18
N GLU A 125 -13.07 1.34 -1.72
CA GLU A 125 -13.89 0.19 -1.31
C GLU A 125 -14.59 0.39 0.07
N GLY A 126 -14.34 1.52 0.73
CA GLY A 126 -14.99 1.91 1.98
C GLY A 126 -14.35 1.33 3.24
N VAL A 127 -13.07 0.94 3.19
CA VAL A 127 -12.32 0.56 4.39
C VAL A 127 -12.20 1.74 5.34
N GLY A 128 -12.50 1.47 6.60
CA GLY A 128 -12.45 2.43 7.68
C GLY A 128 -11.11 3.11 7.87
N ARG A 129 -11.12 4.42 8.18
CA ARG A 129 -9.89 5.20 8.48
C ARG A 129 -9.08 4.61 9.62
N TYR A 130 -9.76 4.02 10.62
CA TYR A 130 -9.09 3.32 11.71
C TYR A 130 -8.24 2.15 11.19
N PHE A 131 -8.78 1.35 10.27
CA PHE A 131 -8.08 0.21 9.70
C PHE A 131 -6.94 0.65 8.77
N LEU A 132 -7.16 1.67 7.94
CA LEU A 132 -6.08 2.23 7.10
C LEU A 132 -4.89 2.69 7.95
N ARG A 133 -5.13 3.40 9.05
CA ARG A 133 -4.08 3.79 10.00
C ARG A 133 -3.36 2.58 10.58
N ARG A 134 -4.11 1.56 11.00
CA ARG A 134 -3.55 0.33 11.57
C ARG A 134 -2.68 -0.44 10.56
N TYR A 135 -3.12 -0.56 9.30
CA TYR A 135 -2.38 -1.24 8.25
C TYR A 135 -1.10 -0.49 7.86
N LEU A 136 -1.18 0.84 7.79
CA LEU A 136 -0.02 1.70 7.53
C LEU A 136 0.89 1.91 8.75
N GLN A 137 0.48 1.43 9.93
CA GLN A 137 1.18 1.62 11.21
C GLN A 137 1.42 3.09 11.55
N VAL A 138 0.41 3.94 11.28
CA VAL A 138 0.43 5.38 11.58
C VAL A 138 -0.62 5.74 12.64
N ASN A 139 -0.42 6.85 13.33
CA ASN A 139 -1.28 7.25 14.45
C ASN A 139 -2.38 8.22 14.02
N GLU A 140 -2.08 9.07 13.03
CA GLU A 140 -2.93 10.20 12.64
C GLU A 140 -3.40 10.11 11.19
N ASP A 141 -4.62 10.57 10.93
CA ASP A 141 -5.24 10.53 9.60
C ASP A 141 -4.42 11.29 8.55
N HIS A 142 -3.77 12.39 8.92
CA HIS A 142 -2.94 13.17 8.00
C HIS A 142 -1.74 12.35 7.47
N GLN A 143 -1.28 11.35 8.22
CA GLN A 143 -0.19 10.46 7.81
C GLN A 143 -0.68 9.42 6.80
N VAL A 144 -1.97 9.05 6.83
CA VAL A 144 -2.60 8.23 5.77
C VAL A 144 -2.67 9.02 4.48
N GLU A 145 -3.14 10.27 4.54
CA GLU A 145 -3.25 11.14 3.36
C GLU A 145 -1.88 11.45 2.73
N ALA A 146 -0.79 11.40 3.50
CA ALA A 146 0.57 11.54 2.95
C ALA A 146 0.95 10.44 1.93
N TYR A 147 0.28 9.28 1.98
CA TYR A 147 0.43 8.22 0.98
C TYR A 147 -0.47 8.41 -0.25
N ILE A 148 -1.52 9.23 -0.15
CA ILE A 148 -2.49 9.44 -1.24
C ILE A 148 -2.11 10.71 -2.00
N THR A 149 -1.09 10.57 -2.86
CA THR A 149 -0.58 11.67 -3.69
C THR A 149 -1.30 11.74 -5.04
N PRO A 150 -1.22 12.87 -5.79
CA PRO A 150 -1.78 12.93 -7.14
C PRO A 150 -1.28 11.83 -8.10
N ARG A 151 -0.03 11.38 -7.91
CA ARG A 151 0.53 10.25 -8.69
C ARG A 151 -0.14 8.93 -8.37
N VAL A 152 -0.53 8.73 -7.12
CA VAL A 152 -1.26 7.54 -6.65
C VAL A 152 -2.66 7.53 -7.22
N GLU A 153 -3.35 8.67 -7.24
CA GLU A 153 -4.68 8.81 -7.85
C GLU A 153 -4.62 8.58 -9.36
N GLU A 154 -3.62 9.15 -10.04
CA GLU A 154 -3.34 8.91 -11.48
C GLU A 154 -3.10 7.42 -11.75
N HIS A 155 -2.28 6.77 -10.93
CA HIS A 155 -1.96 5.36 -11.05
C HIS A 155 -3.18 4.45 -10.81
N LEU A 156 -3.97 4.74 -9.77
CA LEU A 156 -5.20 4.01 -9.46
C LEU A 156 -6.25 4.18 -10.57
N ALA A 157 -6.37 5.39 -11.15
CA ALA A 157 -7.25 5.63 -12.28
C ALA A 157 -6.87 4.74 -13.47
N GLY A 158 -5.57 4.64 -13.79
CA GLY A 158 -5.08 3.72 -14.81
C GLY A 158 -5.40 2.26 -14.51
N LEU A 159 -5.17 1.84 -13.25
CA LEU A 159 -5.42 0.49 -12.77
C LEU A 159 -6.90 0.09 -12.89
N ASN A 160 -7.81 1.02 -12.60
CA ASN A 160 -9.26 0.82 -12.63
C ASN A 160 -9.88 1.10 -14.02
N GLY A 161 -9.06 1.35 -15.05
CA GLY A 161 -9.53 1.67 -16.40
C GLY A 161 -10.31 3.00 -16.49
N GLN A 162 -10.15 3.88 -15.51
CA GLN A 162 -10.76 5.20 -15.47
C GLN A 162 -10.01 6.17 -16.40
N PRO A 163 -10.67 7.24 -16.87
CA PRO A 163 -9.99 8.27 -17.66
C PRO A 163 -8.83 8.88 -16.89
N ALA A 164 -7.77 9.25 -17.62
CA ALA A 164 -6.61 9.88 -17.01
C ALA A 164 -6.98 11.26 -16.43
N PRO A 165 -6.51 11.60 -15.22
CA PRO A 165 -6.62 12.96 -14.71
C PRO A 165 -5.83 13.94 -15.59
N GLU A 166 -6.16 15.24 -15.53
CA GLU A 166 -5.62 16.28 -16.43
C GLU A 166 -4.10 16.50 -16.34
N HIS A 167 -3.42 15.90 -15.36
CA HIS A 167 -2.00 16.13 -15.07
C HIS A 167 -1.20 14.84 -15.19
N SER A 168 -0.17 14.84 -16.04
CA SER A 168 0.75 13.71 -16.28
C SER A 168 0.04 12.40 -16.68
N LEU A 169 0.58 11.68 -17.66
CA LEU A 169 -0.01 10.41 -18.12
C LEU A 169 0.89 9.21 -17.82
N VAL A 170 2.03 9.43 -17.15
CA VAL A 170 3.04 8.39 -16.93
C VAL A 170 2.52 7.33 -15.98
N TRP A 171 1.98 7.73 -14.82
CA TRP A 171 1.50 6.77 -13.84
C TRP A 171 0.15 6.20 -14.23
N HIS A 172 -0.68 6.95 -14.95
CA HIS A 172 -1.90 6.40 -15.53
C HIS A 172 -1.57 5.26 -16.51
N SER A 173 -0.64 5.50 -17.42
CA SER A 173 -0.17 4.47 -18.36
C SER A 173 0.42 3.26 -17.64
N VAL A 174 1.22 3.47 -16.58
CA VAL A 174 1.77 2.36 -15.80
C VAL A 174 0.66 1.55 -15.13
N GLY A 175 -0.35 2.19 -14.54
CA GLY A 175 -1.50 1.51 -13.93
C GLY A 175 -2.30 0.71 -14.98
N SER A 176 -2.55 1.31 -16.13
CA SER A 176 -3.23 0.65 -17.26
C SER A 176 -2.44 -0.54 -17.82
N ASP A 177 -1.12 -0.41 -17.92
CA ASP A 177 -0.23 -1.50 -18.33
C ASP A 177 -0.26 -2.65 -17.31
N ILE A 178 -0.35 -2.36 -16.01
CA ILE A 178 -0.51 -3.38 -14.97
C ILE A 178 -1.86 -4.10 -15.14
N ALA A 179 -2.95 -3.35 -15.30
CA ALA A 179 -4.29 -3.91 -15.46
C ALA A 179 -4.44 -4.76 -16.73
N SER A 180 -3.73 -4.39 -17.80
CA SER A 180 -3.77 -5.09 -19.10
C SER A 180 -2.74 -6.22 -19.24
N ARG A 181 -1.80 -6.36 -18.30
CA ARG A 181 -0.82 -7.46 -18.27
C ARG A 181 -1.52 -8.80 -18.00
N SER A 182 -2.02 -9.40 -19.06
CA SER A 182 -2.38 -10.81 -19.11
C SER A 182 -1.25 -11.59 -19.77
N GLY A 183 -0.76 -12.66 -19.12
CA GLY A 183 0.05 -13.70 -19.79
C GLY A 183 1.57 -13.69 -19.59
N TRP A 184 2.19 -12.72 -18.90
CA TRP A 184 3.61 -12.84 -18.47
C TRP A 184 3.75 -13.53 -17.11
N SER A 185 2.76 -13.40 -16.24
CA SER A 185 2.61 -14.16 -15.01
C SER A 185 1.57 -15.25 -15.22
N HIS A 186 1.95 -16.35 -15.87
CA HIS A 186 1.21 -17.58 -15.60
C HIS A 186 1.59 -17.98 -14.17
N PRO A 187 0.67 -17.97 -13.18
CA PRO A 187 1.00 -18.34 -11.80
C PRO A 187 1.69 -19.71 -11.77
N GLU A 188 1.22 -20.62 -12.62
CA GLU A 188 1.81 -21.93 -12.86
C GLU A 188 3.30 -21.90 -13.26
N ARG A 189 3.72 -20.95 -14.12
CA ARG A 189 5.13 -20.81 -14.53
C ARG A 189 5.99 -20.21 -13.42
N HIS A 190 5.42 -19.32 -12.61
CA HIS A 190 6.13 -18.75 -11.47
C HIS A 190 6.33 -19.79 -10.38
N GLU A 191 5.27 -20.52 -10.02
CA GLU A 191 5.33 -21.66 -9.11
C GLU A 191 6.28 -22.75 -9.61
N ALA A 192 6.31 -23.02 -10.92
CA ALA A 192 7.25 -23.97 -11.51
C ALA A 192 8.70 -23.50 -11.40
N LEU A 193 8.98 -22.20 -11.65
CA LEU A 193 10.32 -21.63 -11.49
C LEU A 193 10.73 -21.60 -10.01
N GLU A 194 9.84 -21.21 -9.12
CA GLU A 194 10.09 -21.17 -7.67
C GLU A 194 10.36 -22.58 -7.15
N ALA A 195 9.56 -23.57 -7.56
CA ALA A 195 9.80 -24.97 -7.23
C ALA A 195 11.15 -25.46 -7.79
N ALA A 196 11.49 -25.09 -9.04
CA ALA A 196 12.78 -25.44 -9.63
C ALA A 196 13.96 -24.80 -8.90
N LEU A 197 13.85 -23.55 -8.46
CA LEU A 197 14.89 -22.86 -7.70
C LEU A 197 15.06 -23.48 -6.30
N HIS A 198 13.96 -23.80 -5.61
CA HIS A 198 14.04 -24.52 -4.33
C HIS A 198 14.65 -25.92 -4.48
N ALA A 199 14.32 -26.63 -5.55
CA ALA A 199 14.93 -27.92 -5.85
C ALA A 199 16.43 -27.78 -6.18
N LEU A 200 16.82 -26.75 -6.93
CA LEU A 200 18.21 -26.50 -7.35
C LEU A 200 19.12 -25.99 -6.22
N TYR A 201 18.60 -25.12 -5.35
CA TYR A 201 19.34 -24.52 -4.24
C TYR A 201 19.05 -25.17 -2.88
N GLY A 202 18.30 -26.27 -2.87
CA GLY A 202 18.12 -27.10 -1.69
C GLY A 202 19.47 -27.69 -1.28
N ASN A 203 20.04 -27.20 -0.18
CA ASN A 203 21.36 -27.64 0.32
C ASN A 203 21.40 -29.14 0.72
N TYR A 204 20.27 -29.85 0.70
CA TYR A 204 20.15 -31.25 1.09
C TYR A 204 19.20 -32.00 0.13
N PRO A 205 19.70 -32.46 -1.03
CA PRO A 205 18.87 -33.10 -2.06
C PRO A 205 18.24 -34.45 -1.63
N GLU A 206 18.59 -34.95 -0.45
CA GLU A 206 18.11 -36.22 0.13
C GLU A 206 17.11 -35.99 1.28
N ASP A 207 16.99 -34.76 1.78
CA ASP A 207 16.19 -34.44 2.96
C ASP A 207 14.83 -33.84 2.54
N GLY A 208 13.81 -34.69 2.50
CA GLY A 208 12.44 -34.28 2.19
C GLY A 208 11.80 -33.36 3.25
N GLU A 209 12.37 -33.29 4.45
CA GLU A 209 11.94 -32.41 5.55
C GLU A 209 12.52 -30.99 5.38
N ALA A 210 13.58 -30.83 4.57
CA ALA A 210 14.18 -29.51 4.29
C ALA A 210 13.19 -28.51 3.66
N PHE A 211 12.09 -28.99 3.11
CA PHE A 211 11.04 -28.19 2.46
C PHE A 211 9.76 -28.03 3.31
N ASP A 212 9.74 -28.48 4.57
CA ASP A 212 8.55 -28.40 5.44
C ASP A 212 8.08 -26.98 5.76
N HIS A 213 8.96 -25.98 5.56
CA HIS A 213 8.65 -24.57 5.72
C HIS A 213 7.88 -23.97 4.53
N LEU A 214 7.78 -24.68 3.40
CA LEU A 214 7.09 -24.20 2.19
C LEU A 214 5.58 -24.46 2.26
N PRO A 215 4.76 -23.63 1.60
CA PRO A 215 3.34 -23.93 1.41
C PRO A 215 3.11 -25.30 0.77
N PRO A 216 2.05 -26.06 1.15
CA PRO A 216 1.86 -27.45 0.72
C PRO A 216 1.91 -27.66 -0.80
N ALA A 217 1.25 -26.79 -1.56
CA ALA A 217 1.21 -26.87 -3.02
C ALA A 217 2.59 -26.67 -3.68
N LEU A 218 3.44 -25.83 -3.09
CA LEU A 218 4.79 -25.59 -3.58
C LEU A 218 5.73 -26.75 -3.19
N ARG A 219 5.61 -27.24 -1.96
CA ARG A 219 6.36 -28.41 -1.46
C ARG A 219 6.16 -29.63 -2.35
N GLU A 220 4.92 -29.94 -2.69
CA GLU A 220 4.58 -31.08 -3.56
C GLU A 220 5.30 -30.99 -4.91
N ARG A 221 5.33 -29.80 -5.51
CA ARG A 221 6.01 -29.55 -6.79
C ARG A 221 7.52 -29.64 -6.68
N VAL A 222 8.12 -29.13 -5.60
CA VAL A 222 9.56 -29.26 -5.35
C VAL A 222 9.95 -30.74 -5.26
N LEU A 223 9.23 -31.52 -4.44
CA LEU A 223 9.51 -32.95 -4.27
C LEU A 223 9.31 -33.75 -5.57
N ALA A 224 8.38 -33.34 -6.43
CA ALA A 224 8.19 -33.96 -7.76
C ALA A 224 9.33 -33.64 -8.75
N LEU A 225 9.98 -32.48 -8.62
CA LEU A 225 11.10 -32.07 -9.48
C LEU A 225 12.44 -32.68 -9.06
N MET A 226 12.63 -32.97 -7.78
CA MET A 226 13.88 -33.49 -7.22
C MET A 226 14.44 -34.74 -7.94
N PRO A 227 13.65 -35.78 -8.25
CA PRO A 227 14.15 -36.95 -8.98
C PRO A 227 14.63 -36.62 -10.39
N LEU A 228 13.96 -35.69 -11.08
CA LEU A 228 14.27 -35.32 -12.46
C LEU A 228 15.61 -34.56 -12.58
N LEU A 229 15.99 -33.83 -11.53
CA LEU A 229 17.28 -33.14 -11.47
C LEU A 229 18.44 -34.11 -11.16
N LYS A 230 18.19 -35.19 -10.40
CA LYS A 230 19.19 -36.22 -10.07
C LYS A 230 19.54 -37.14 -11.25
N ASP A 231 18.56 -37.44 -12.11
CA ASP A 231 18.78 -38.30 -13.29
C ASP A 231 19.71 -37.65 -14.35
N GLN A 232 19.84 -36.31 -14.35
CA GLN A 232 20.75 -35.61 -15.27
C GLN A 232 22.24 -35.74 -14.91
N GLU A 233 22.58 -35.95 -13.63
CA GLU A 233 23.99 -36.14 -13.22
C GLU A 233 24.55 -37.49 -13.71
N HIS A 234 23.69 -38.46 -14.04
CA HIS A 234 24.10 -39.81 -14.47
C HIS A 234 24.21 -39.97 -15.99
N CYS A 235 23.72 -39.02 -16.79
CA CYS A 235 23.81 -39.07 -18.26
C CYS A 235 25.09 -38.45 -18.85
N GLY A 236 25.94 -37.80 -18.04
CA GLY A 236 27.17 -37.14 -18.50
C GLY A 236 28.48 -37.91 -18.25
N ALA A 237 28.43 -39.11 -17.68
CA ALA A 237 29.61 -39.89 -17.27
C ALA A 237 29.86 -41.14 -18.12
N ALA A 238 29.48 -41.10 -19.40
CA ALA A 238 29.86 -42.11 -20.39
C ALA A 238 30.37 -41.41 -21.66
N ASP A 239 31.65 -41.05 -21.65
CA ASP A 239 32.63 -41.25 -22.74
C ASP A 239 34.04 -40.83 -22.29
#